data_AF-A0A0G0LP32-F1
#
_entry.id   AF-A0A0G0LP32-F1
#
_cell.length_a   1.000
_cell.length_b   1.000
_cell.length_c   1.000
_cell.angle_alpha   90.00
_cell.angle_beta   90.00
_cell.angle_gamma   90.00
#
_symmetry.space_group_name_H-M   'P 1'
#
loop_
_entity.id
_entity.type
_entity.pdbx_description
1 polymer ?
#
loop_
_entity_poly.entity_id
_entity_poly.type
_entity_poly.pdbx_seq_one_letter_code
_entity_poly.pdbx_strand_id
1 'polypeptide(L)'
;MSVYNHFLLQNTPQGNTINPGVLFEAGPIINIEISIPKALADVYSQTGQTIPQPKIGIALIDTGAKKSCVHDSIMQDLGVSTIGQVMSGTANGQRPCKLFPAFFNFPGTGISVDFTSVVEVNLSGQIINGEQIIALVGRDLLANTIFVYNGRVGLYTLAI
;
A
#
# COMPACT_ATOMS: atom_id res chain seq x y z
N MET A 1 0.43 20.20 -8.31
CA MET A 1 -0.13 18.89 -8.66
C MET A 1 1.04 17.98 -8.98
N SER A 2 1.28 16.98 -8.14
CA SER A 2 2.36 16.01 -8.31
C SER A 2 1.85 14.87 -9.18
N VAL A 3 2.59 14.50 -10.22
CA VAL A 3 2.22 13.44 -11.15
C VAL A 3 3.28 12.35 -11.08
N TYR A 4 2.86 11.13 -10.73
CA TYR A 4 3.69 9.95 -10.69
C TYR A 4 3.34 9.04 -11.86
N ASN A 5 4.28 8.83 -12.77
CA ASN A 5 4.16 7.92 -13.90
C ASN A 5 5.04 6.70 -13.65
N HIS A 6 4.46 5.51 -13.76
CA HIS A 6 5.21 4.28 -13.56
C HIS A 6 5.05 3.30 -14.73
N PHE A 7 6.14 3.17 -15.50
CA PHE A 7 6.25 2.13 -16.52
C PHE A 7 6.72 0.84 -15.89
N LEU A 8 5.95 -0.22 -16.10
CA LEU A 8 6.35 -1.57 -15.71
C LEU A 8 7.18 -2.15 -16.85
N LEU A 9 8.46 -2.36 -16.57
CA LEU A 9 9.43 -2.85 -17.53
C LEU A 9 9.71 -4.33 -17.30
N GLN A 10 9.86 -5.08 -18.38
CA GLN A 10 10.40 -6.42 -18.33
C GLN A 10 11.93 -6.34 -18.35
N ASN A 11 12.57 -7.01 -17.41
CA ASN A 11 14.02 -7.19 -17.43
C ASN A 11 14.36 -8.31 -18.44
N THR A 12 15.14 -7.97 -19.47
CA THR A 12 15.62 -8.92 -20.49
C THR A 12 17.15 -8.93 -20.50
N PRO A 13 17.78 -9.97 -21.07
CA PRO A 13 19.25 -9.99 -21.24
C PRO A 13 19.80 -8.78 -22.00
N GLN A 14 18.98 -8.11 -22.81
CA GLN A 14 19.33 -6.92 -23.60
C GLN A 14 19.02 -5.60 -22.87
N GLY A 15 18.52 -5.66 -21.64
CA GLY A 15 18.12 -4.51 -20.83
C GLY A 15 16.61 -4.46 -20.54
N ASN A 16 16.18 -3.38 -19.91
CA ASN A 16 14.77 -3.18 -19.57
C ASN A 16 13.97 -2.74 -20.80
N THR A 17 12.92 -3.47 -21.12
CA THR A 17 12.03 -3.17 -22.24
C THR A 17 10.60 -2.95 -21.75
N ILE A 18 9.87 -2.02 -22.38
CA ILE A 18 8.45 -1.85 -22.12
C ILE A 18 7.71 -3.11 -22.57
N ASN A 19 7.03 -3.77 -21.65
CA ASN A 19 6.16 -4.89 -21.94
C ASN A 19 4.83 -4.70 -21.19
N PRO A 20 3.73 -4.39 -21.92
CA PRO A 20 2.43 -4.20 -21.29
C PRO A 20 1.92 -5.41 -20.49
N GLY A 21 2.38 -6.62 -20.82
CA GLY A 21 2.07 -7.84 -20.08
C GLY A 21 2.52 -7.78 -18.62
N VAL A 22 3.56 -7.00 -18.29
CA VAL A 22 3.99 -6.86 -16.89
C VAL A 22 2.92 -6.18 -16.05
N LEU A 23 2.29 -5.11 -16.58
CA LEU A 23 1.20 -4.42 -15.87
C LEU A 23 -0.07 -5.30 -15.77
N PHE A 24 -0.28 -6.22 -16.71
CA PHE A 24 -1.36 -7.20 -16.65
C PHE A 24 -1.13 -8.23 -15.54
N GLU A 25 0.07 -8.82 -15.46
CA GLU A 25 0.41 -9.85 -14.47
C GLU A 25 0.59 -9.28 -13.05
N ALA A 26 1.32 -8.17 -12.92
CA ALA A 26 1.65 -7.55 -11.64
C ALA A 26 0.54 -6.65 -11.09
N GLY A 27 -0.25 -6.05 -11.99
CA GLY A 27 -1.13 -4.94 -11.65
C GLY A 27 -0.35 -3.64 -11.34
N PRO A 28 -1.07 -2.58 -10.97
CA PRO A 28 -0.51 -1.27 -10.65
C PRO A 28 0.11 -1.27 -9.24
N ILE A 29 1.37 -1.70 -9.15
CA ILE A 29 2.12 -1.75 -7.88
C ILE A 29 2.95 -0.49 -7.64
N ILE A 30 3.08 -0.09 -6.37
CA ILE A 30 3.83 1.09 -5.93
C ILE A 30 4.63 0.76 -4.65
N ASN A 31 5.87 1.25 -4.55
CA ASN A 31 6.68 1.11 -3.34
C ASN A 31 6.03 1.84 -2.17
N ILE A 32 6.04 1.21 -1.00
CA ILE A 32 5.42 1.74 0.21
C ILE A 32 6.31 1.50 1.43
N GLU A 33 6.27 2.45 2.36
CA GLU A 33 6.75 2.32 3.72
C GLU A 33 5.57 2.49 4.67
N ILE A 34 5.39 1.54 5.58
CA ILE A 34 4.33 1.55 6.58
C ILE A 34 4.97 1.73 7.94
N SER A 35 4.51 2.74 8.69
CA SER A 35 5.01 3.04 10.02
C SER A 35 3.86 3.31 11.00
N ILE A 36 4.22 3.48 12.27
CA ILE A 36 3.28 3.89 13.30
C ILE A 36 2.61 5.23 12.94
N PRO A 37 1.35 5.48 13.34
CA PRO A 37 0.68 6.76 13.07
C PRO A 37 1.45 7.93 13.68
N LYS A 38 1.38 9.13 13.09
CA LYS A 38 2.19 10.28 13.51
C LYS A 38 1.99 10.63 14.98
N ALA A 39 0.74 10.60 15.45
CA ALA A 39 0.43 10.86 16.85
C ALA A 39 1.18 9.91 17.82
N LEU A 40 1.36 8.64 17.44
CA LEU A 40 2.14 7.69 18.26
C LEU A 40 3.64 7.96 18.15
N ALA A 41 4.14 8.32 16.97
CA ALA A 41 5.52 8.72 16.78
C ALA A 41 5.89 9.98 17.59
N ASP A 42 4.97 10.96 17.68
CA ASP A 42 5.13 12.17 18.47
C ASP A 42 5.23 11.84 19.97
N VAL A 43 4.35 10.97 20.47
CA VAL A 43 4.41 10.48 21.87
C VAL A 43 5.71 9.76 22.14
N TYR A 44 6.16 8.88 21.24
CA TYR A 44 7.43 8.16 21.43
C TYR A 44 8.62 9.12 21.44
N SER A 45 8.64 10.08 20.54
CA SER A 45 9.67 11.13 20.50
C SER A 45 9.71 11.95 21.79
N GLN A 46 8.54 12.38 22.29
CA GLN A 46 8.42 13.18 23.52
C GLN A 46 8.80 12.41 24.78
N THR A 47 8.58 11.09 24.80
CA THR A 47 8.87 10.20 25.93
C THR A 47 10.24 9.52 25.84
N GLY A 48 11.03 9.82 24.82
CA GLY A 48 12.35 9.22 24.60
C GLY A 48 12.30 7.74 24.24
N GLN A 49 11.15 7.24 23.76
CA GLN A 49 11.02 5.87 23.26
C GLN A 49 11.49 5.77 21.81
N THR A 50 12.08 4.63 21.47
CA THR A 50 12.51 4.34 20.09
C THR A 50 11.31 4.20 19.18
N ILE A 51 11.29 4.95 18.08
CA ILE A 51 10.32 4.75 17.00
C ILE A 51 10.68 3.48 16.22
N PRO A 52 9.77 2.51 16.08
CA PRO A 52 9.98 1.32 15.27
C PRO A 52 10.32 1.69 13.82
N GLN A 53 11.25 0.94 13.21
CA GLN A 53 11.59 1.15 11.81
C GLN A 53 10.38 0.84 10.91
N PRO A 54 10.12 1.64 9.87
CA PRO A 54 9.05 1.36 8.91
C PRO A 54 9.22 -0.01 8.25
N LYS A 55 8.09 -0.67 7.95
CA LYS A 55 8.06 -1.86 7.11
C LYS A 55 8.00 -1.45 5.65
N ILE A 56 8.94 -1.94 4.85
CA ILE A 56 9.09 -1.61 3.43
C ILE A 56 8.54 -2.77 2.59
N GLY A 57 7.85 -2.44 1.51
CA GLY A 57 7.39 -3.42 0.52
C GLY A 57 6.68 -2.74 -0.64
N ILE A 58 5.78 -3.48 -1.29
CA ILE A 58 4.94 -2.96 -2.35
C ILE A 58 3.47 -2.93 -1.91
N ALA A 59 2.74 -1.92 -2.40
CA ALA A 59 1.30 -1.84 -2.31
C ALA A 59 0.69 -2.00 -3.70
N LEU A 60 -0.49 -2.62 -3.76
CA LEU A 60 -1.29 -2.69 -4.99
C LEU A 60 -2.33 -1.56 -4.98
N ILE A 61 -2.46 -0.82 -6.07
CA ILE A 61 -3.58 0.10 -6.26
C ILE A 61 -4.85 -0.72 -6.52
N ASP A 62 -5.80 -0.67 -5.59
CA ASP A 62 -7.00 -1.52 -5.59
C ASP A 62 -8.27 -0.66 -5.58
N THR A 63 -8.83 -0.45 -6.77
CA THR A 63 -10.10 0.24 -6.94
C THR A 63 -11.30 -0.53 -6.38
N GLY A 64 -11.16 -1.83 -6.12
CA GLY A 64 -12.18 -2.69 -5.51
C GLY A 64 -12.32 -2.45 -4.01
N ALA A 65 -11.23 -2.10 -3.33
CA ALA A 65 -11.24 -1.83 -1.90
C ALA A 65 -11.83 -0.45 -1.55
N LYS A 66 -12.84 -0.42 -0.66
CA LYS A 66 -13.41 0.84 -0.14
C LYS A 66 -12.42 1.59 0.76
N LYS A 67 -11.62 0.84 1.52
CA LYS A 67 -10.64 1.31 2.50
C LYS A 67 -9.28 0.77 2.11
N SER A 68 -8.22 1.52 2.41
CA SER A 68 -6.85 1.02 2.28
C SER A 68 -6.62 -0.08 3.33
N CYS A 69 -5.84 -1.08 2.94
CA CYS A 69 -5.65 -2.29 3.74
C CYS A 69 -4.17 -2.51 4.01
N VAL A 70 -3.89 -3.26 5.07
CA VAL A 70 -2.54 -3.65 5.48
C VAL A 70 -2.48 -5.14 5.75
N HIS A 71 -1.35 -5.77 5.40
CA HIS A 71 -1.11 -7.17 5.72
C HIS A 71 -1.12 -7.39 7.25
N ASP A 72 -1.81 -8.43 7.69
CA ASP A 72 -2.13 -8.73 9.10
C ASP A 72 -0.96 -8.69 10.10
N SER A 73 0.24 -9.07 9.68
CA SER A 73 1.46 -9.07 10.48
C SER A 73 2.09 -7.68 10.68
N ILE A 74 1.92 -6.75 9.73
CA ILE A 74 2.69 -5.50 9.66
C ILE A 74 2.44 -4.60 10.88
N MET A 75 1.18 -4.37 11.24
CA MET A 75 0.85 -3.47 12.34
C MET A 75 1.19 -4.07 13.71
N GLN A 76 1.13 -5.40 13.81
CA GLN A 76 1.52 -6.13 15.02
C GLN A 76 3.04 -6.05 15.23
N ASP A 77 3.82 -6.25 14.17
CA ASP A 77 5.27 -6.09 14.19
C ASP A 77 5.72 -4.66 14.55
N LEU A 78 4.94 -3.66 14.16
CA LEU A 78 5.15 -2.26 14.53
C LEU A 78 4.68 -1.93 15.95
N GLY A 79 4.08 -2.88 16.67
CA GLY A 79 3.57 -2.69 18.03
C GLY A 79 2.32 -1.81 18.12
N VAL A 80 1.57 -1.64 17.02
CA VAL A 80 0.36 -0.80 16.99
C VAL A 80 -0.85 -1.61 17.45
N SER A 81 -1.57 -1.08 18.44
CA SER A 81 -2.80 -1.68 18.93
C SER A 81 -3.97 -1.48 17.95
N THR A 82 -4.87 -2.46 17.91
CA THR A 82 -6.12 -2.31 17.16
C THR A 82 -7.01 -1.24 17.80
N ILE A 83 -7.71 -0.48 16.96
CA ILE A 83 -8.69 0.54 17.38
C ILE A 83 -10.14 0.08 17.20
N GLY A 84 -10.35 -1.15 16.69
CA GLY A 84 -11.67 -1.70 16.47
C GLY A 84 -11.69 -2.83 15.46
N GLN A 85 -12.89 -3.19 15.01
CA GLN A 85 -13.11 -4.20 13.99
C GLN A 85 -14.22 -3.76 13.03
N VAL A 86 -14.18 -4.27 11.81
CA VAL A 86 -15.21 -4.07 10.79
C VAL A 86 -15.49 -5.40 10.09
N MET A 87 -16.73 -5.60 9.66
CA MET A 87 -17.06 -6.70 8.75
C MET A 87 -16.57 -6.34 7.34
N SER A 88 -15.60 -7.09 6.83
CA SER A 88 -15.06 -6.91 5.48
C SER A 88 -15.46 -8.07 4.58
N GLY A 89 -15.92 -7.74 3.37
CA GLY A 89 -16.19 -8.73 2.33
C GLY A 89 -14.88 -9.19 1.70
N THR A 90 -14.60 -10.49 1.77
CA THR A 90 -13.49 -11.14 1.07
C THR A 90 -14.05 -12.11 0.03
N ALA A 91 -13.20 -12.66 -0.84
CA ALA A 91 -13.60 -13.71 -1.77
C ALA A 91 -14.22 -14.93 -1.06
N ASN A 92 -13.86 -15.15 0.21
CA ASN A 92 -14.37 -16.24 1.06
C ASN A 92 -15.56 -15.81 1.94
N GLY A 93 -16.22 -14.70 1.61
CA GLY A 93 -17.36 -14.17 2.38
C GLY A 93 -16.98 -13.05 3.36
N GLN A 94 -17.95 -12.63 4.17
CA GLN A 94 -17.75 -11.60 5.18
C GLN A 94 -17.02 -12.16 6.41
N ARG A 95 -15.98 -11.47 6.86
CA ARG A 95 -15.27 -11.78 8.10
C ARG A 95 -15.01 -10.53 8.93
N PRO A 96 -14.91 -10.64 10.27
CA PRO A 96 -14.40 -9.55 11.08
C PRO A 96 -12.91 -9.32 10.77
N CYS A 97 -12.56 -8.07 10.48
CA CYS A 97 -11.19 -7.61 10.26
C CYS A 97 -10.84 -6.52 11.27
N LYS A 98 -9.61 -6.53 11.80
CA LYS A 98 -9.14 -5.46 12.70
C LYS A 98 -8.94 -4.15 11.94
N LEU A 99 -9.04 -3.06 12.68
CA LEU A 99 -8.72 -1.72 12.22
C LEU A 99 -7.48 -1.21 12.95
N PHE A 100 -6.58 -0.59 12.21
CA PHE A 100 -5.36 0.01 12.76
C PHE A 100 -5.20 1.44 12.26
N PRO A 101 -4.75 2.39 13.10
CA PRO A 101 -4.18 3.63 12.60
C PRO A 101 -2.81 3.33 11.98
N ALA A 102 -2.46 3.99 10.88
CA ALA A 102 -1.19 3.72 10.18
C ALA A 102 -0.74 4.93 9.38
N PHE A 103 0.57 5.14 9.29
CA PHE A 103 1.16 6.12 8.40
C PHE A 103 1.77 5.44 7.18
N PHE A 104 1.27 5.77 5.99
CA PHE A 104 1.78 5.29 4.72
C PHE A 104 2.60 6.38 4.05
N ASN A 105 3.81 6.03 3.63
CA ASN A 105 4.66 6.86 2.80
C ASN A 105 4.93 6.12 1.47
N PHE A 106 4.87 6.83 0.35
CA PHE A 106 5.14 6.29 -0.98
C PHE A 106 6.39 6.96 -1.56
N PRO A 107 7.59 6.41 -1.33
CA PRO A 107 8.85 7.05 -1.70
C PRO A 107 8.91 7.42 -3.19
N GLY A 108 9.47 8.60 -3.49
CA GLY A 108 9.60 9.10 -4.86
C GLY A 108 8.32 9.70 -5.46
N THR A 109 7.17 9.59 -4.80
CA THR A 109 5.91 10.18 -5.29
C THR A 109 5.54 11.49 -4.60
N GLY A 110 6.11 11.73 -3.40
CA GLY A 110 5.71 12.84 -2.53
C GLY A 110 4.36 12.62 -1.82
N ILE A 111 3.76 11.44 -1.97
CA ILE A 111 2.48 11.08 -1.35
C ILE A 111 2.75 10.44 0.00
N SER A 112 2.11 10.98 1.04
CA SER A 112 2.07 10.37 2.36
C SER A 112 0.72 10.61 3.00
N VAL A 113 0.23 9.62 3.76
CA VAL A 113 -1.13 9.64 4.33
C VAL A 113 -1.08 9.08 5.74
N ASP A 114 -1.62 9.85 6.68
CA ASP A 114 -1.86 9.40 8.05
C ASP A 114 -3.30 8.92 8.17
N PHE A 115 -3.49 7.61 8.16
CA PHE A 115 -4.80 7.00 8.20
C PHE A 115 -5.32 6.91 9.62
N THR A 116 -6.53 7.43 9.83
CA THR A 116 -7.30 7.15 11.05
C THR A 116 -7.64 5.67 11.18
N SER A 117 -7.85 4.98 10.05
CA SER A 117 -8.00 3.53 10.01
C SER A 117 -7.67 2.93 8.65
N VAL A 118 -6.86 1.87 8.67
CA VAL A 118 -6.68 0.87 7.60
C VAL A 118 -7.25 -0.47 8.06
N VAL A 119 -7.68 -1.30 7.11
CA VAL A 119 -8.30 -2.61 7.38
C VAL A 119 -7.26 -3.72 7.30
N GLU A 120 -7.29 -4.64 8.26
CA GLU A 120 -6.48 -5.85 8.24
C GLU A 120 -6.91 -6.81 7.12
N VAL A 121 -5.95 -7.30 6.34
CA VAL A 121 -6.16 -8.34 5.33
C VAL A 121 -5.00 -9.34 5.29
N ASN A 122 -5.30 -10.59 4.96
CA ASN A 122 -4.27 -11.57 4.69
C ASN A 122 -3.85 -11.45 3.21
N LEU A 123 -2.60 -11.07 2.98
CA LEU A 123 -1.99 -10.97 1.64
C LEU A 123 -0.91 -12.05 1.44
N SER A 124 -0.86 -13.06 2.31
CA SER A 124 0.13 -14.13 2.22
C SER A 124 0.09 -14.78 0.83
N GLY A 125 1.27 -14.90 0.21
CA GLY A 125 1.40 -15.48 -1.13
C GLY A 125 1.10 -14.52 -2.28
N GLN A 126 0.69 -13.28 -2.02
CA GLN A 126 0.61 -12.23 -3.02
C GLN A 126 2.01 -11.64 -3.24
N ILE A 127 2.81 -12.31 -4.07
CA ILE A 127 4.22 -11.98 -4.33
C ILE A 127 4.37 -11.58 -5.79
N ILE A 128 4.93 -10.40 -6.04
CA ILE A 128 5.25 -9.90 -7.38
C ILE A 128 6.75 -9.69 -7.47
N ASN A 129 7.40 -10.30 -8.46
CA ASN A 129 8.85 -10.21 -8.67
C ASN A 129 9.70 -10.55 -7.42
N GLY A 130 9.22 -11.46 -6.57
CA GLY A 130 9.88 -11.85 -5.32
C GLY A 130 9.61 -10.91 -4.14
N GLU A 131 8.85 -9.84 -4.32
CA GLU A 131 8.45 -8.91 -3.27
C GLU A 131 7.00 -9.16 -2.83
N GLN A 132 6.78 -9.17 -1.52
CA GLN A 132 5.46 -9.37 -0.91
C GLN A 132 4.65 -8.08 -0.99
N ILE A 133 3.38 -8.18 -1.40
CA ILE A 133 2.41 -7.08 -1.26
C ILE A 133 2.05 -6.94 0.22
N ILE A 134 2.34 -5.78 0.81
CA ILE A 134 2.09 -5.51 2.23
C ILE A 134 0.91 -4.57 2.48
N ALA A 135 0.35 -3.96 1.42
CA ALA A 135 -0.82 -3.10 1.51
C ALA A 135 -1.64 -3.07 0.22
N LEU A 136 -2.90 -2.63 0.37
CA LEU A 136 -3.77 -2.26 -0.75
C LEU A 136 -4.10 -0.78 -0.62
N VAL A 137 -3.97 -0.02 -1.71
CA VAL A 137 -4.38 1.38 -1.78
C VAL A 137 -5.82 1.43 -2.25
N GLY A 138 -6.74 1.69 -1.32
CA GLY A 138 -8.17 1.69 -1.56
C GLY A 138 -8.72 3.06 -1.96
N ARG A 139 -10.04 3.09 -2.18
CA ARG A 139 -10.75 4.31 -2.61
C ARG A 139 -10.76 5.45 -1.61
N ASP A 140 -10.41 5.22 -0.35
CA ASP A 140 -10.25 6.28 0.64
C ASP A 140 -9.03 7.18 0.36
N LEU A 141 -7.94 6.61 -0.16
CA LEU A 141 -6.85 7.39 -0.74
C LEU A 141 -7.22 7.83 -2.16
N LEU A 142 -7.65 6.90 -3.02
CA LEU A 142 -7.81 7.18 -4.46
C LEU A 142 -8.88 8.24 -4.78
N ALA A 143 -9.86 8.46 -3.91
CA ALA A 143 -10.87 9.50 -4.09
C ALA A 143 -10.29 10.93 -4.18
N ASN A 144 -9.05 11.12 -3.71
CA ASN A 144 -8.33 12.39 -3.79
C ASN A 144 -7.25 12.39 -4.89
N THR A 145 -7.33 11.46 -5.83
CA THR A 145 -6.32 11.26 -6.87
C THR A 145 -6.93 11.12 -8.25
N ILE A 146 -6.13 11.33 -9.29
CA ILE A 146 -6.41 10.82 -10.64
C ILE A 146 -5.59 9.55 -10.82
N PHE A 147 -6.26 8.43 -11.08
CA PHE A 147 -5.63 7.17 -11.44
C PHE A 147 -5.92 6.84 -12.91
N VAL A 148 -4.86 6.67 -13.70
CA VAL A 148 -4.95 6.23 -15.11
C VAL A 148 -4.25 4.90 -15.25
N TYR A 149 -4.98 3.87 -15.68
CA TYR A 149 -4.41 2.58 -16.04
C TYR A 149 -4.29 2.48 -17.56
N ASN A 150 -3.07 2.50 -18.08
CA ASN A 150 -2.79 2.42 -19.52
C ASN A 150 -2.17 1.07 -19.88
N GLY A 151 -3.05 0.07 -19.98
CA GLY A 151 -2.67 -1.31 -20.31
C GLY A 151 -2.10 -1.51 -21.72
N ARG A 152 -2.20 -0.54 -22.64
CA ARG A 152 -1.61 -0.67 -23.98
C ARG A 152 -0.10 -0.44 -24.00
N VAL A 153 0.41 0.33 -23.03
CA VAL A 153 1.83 0.69 -22.95
C VAL A 153 2.49 0.23 -21.65
N GLY A 154 1.78 -0.50 -20.78
CA GLY A 154 2.32 -0.98 -19.51
C GLY A 154 2.60 0.14 -18.50
N LEU A 155 1.77 1.18 -18.50
CA LEU A 155 1.92 2.37 -17.67
C LEU A 155 0.71 2.53 -16.76
N TYR A 156 0.93 2.96 -15.53
CA TYR A 156 -0.11 3.66 -14.79
C TYR A 156 0.37 5.03 -14.33
N THR A 157 -0.59 5.94 -14.11
CA THR A 157 -0.35 7.28 -13.57
C THR A 157 -1.17 7.47 -12.31
N LEU A 158 -0.56 8.06 -11.28
CA LEU A 158 -1.24 8.56 -10.10
C LEU A 158 -0.92 10.05 -9.94
N ALA A 159 -1.94 10.91 -9.82
CA ALA A 159 -1.76 12.35 -9.63
C ALA A 159 -2.56 12.87 -8.43
N ILE A 160 -1.95 13.80 -7.67
CA ILE A 160 -2.52 14.51 -6.50
C ILE A 160 -2.35 16.02 -6.65
#